data_AF-A0A9C6WL37-F1
#
_entry.id   AF-A0A9C6WL37-F1
#
_cell.length_a   1.000
_cell.length_b   1.000
_cell.length_c   1.000
_cell.angle_alpha   90.00
_cell.angle_beta   90.00
_cell.angle_gamma   90.00
#
_symmetry.space_group_name_H-M   'P 1'
#
loop_
_entity.id
_entity.type
_entity.pdbx_description
1 polymer ?
#
loop_
_entity_poly.entity_id
_entity_poly.type
_entity_poly.pdbx_seq_one_letter_code
_entity_poly.pdbx_strand_id
1 'polypeptide(L)'
;MDKISDLPKIILHDILSRLPYEDAARTSVLSKAWHETWSSFPILVFDGSRCVHVHLKDRKNPLKIQDNRRKVNRFFNSVDRTLVRFHHHGFAIKEFNLSMMFFHPQFMPHLVDRWMKIVGESSSIQVLKLELQLADCFFGCEFDSHAVDNYYYLPPDVLKAKSLTELVLSGKIRADKLIVNHRIRFPMLRILSLVYVYLGHEQALEDLISGCPMIEDLVLDHCVGLEIVKVHDLPKLKSAKFSGFREIHVDVPSLEYLELGNDKLEFPCNISIDKCRNLKVFILEAVSSVFVSNQWLRELFDKFPFLERLELSGCVTSESLMISSSRLKVLSFEACLELKEAKIDAPNLESCRYSGQFSHMPAAISFENCSNQVDFDVDFAIQFRMDLKRLRAFFQNVAPRNVLVSLYLGIMKGSSILFNEDVLQNVQVPLPRINQLRLSVTEETEELCALLINDLFWSFRPAIISLNVKLCSRIFLKLLLEKLRCNNEEERCCSSSQMKCWWHDLKDVKVRSSPKKYENLSDCEELLDSLPINFSSPNLQLNFELEWDSLHTSLSGGGINAGPSIN
;
A
#
# COMPACT_ATOMS: atom_id res chain seq x y z
N MET A 1 -3.39 -33.00 32.45
CA MET A 1 -4.74 -32.41 32.49
C MET A 1 -4.67 -31.04 31.85
N ASP A 2 -5.58 -30.75 30.92
CA ASP A 2 -5.72 -29.41 30.35
C ASP A 2 -6.43 -28.50 31.37
N LYS A 3 -5.64 -27.74 32.13
CA LYS A 3 -6.14 -26.80 33.14
C LYS A 3 -6.76 -25.53 32.54
N ILE A 4 -6.57 -25.30 31.23
CA ILE A 4 -7.09 -24.11 30.56
C ILE A 4 -8.57 -24.31 30.22
N SER A 5 -8.97 -25.54 29.85
CA SER A 5 -10.37 -25.90 29.63
C SER A 5 -11.27 -25.73 30.87
N ASP A 6 -10.70 -25.68 32.08
CA ASP A 6 -11.44 -25.48 33.33
C ASP A 6 -11.70 -23.99 33.64
N LEU A 7 -11.16 -23.07 32.83
CA LEU A 7 -11.38 -21.64 33.03
C LEU A 7 -12.84 -21.25 32.76
N PRO A 8 -13.38 -20.23 33.47
CA PRO A 8 -14.69 -19.68 33.18
C PRO A 8 -14.84 -19.30 31.71
N LYS A 9 -16.02 -19.56 31.13
CA LYS A 9 -16.34 -19.30 29.73
C LYS A 9 -16.03 -17.86 29.28
N ILE A 10 -16.17 -16.89 30.19
CA ILE A 10 -15.83 -15.49 29.91
C ILE A 10 -14.33 -15.26 29.68
N ILE A 11 -13.47 -15.99 30.40
CA ILE A 11 -12.02 -15.94 30.21
C ILE A 11 -11.65 -16.66 28.92
N LEU A 12 -12.29 -17.80 28.62
CA LEU A 12 -12.10 -18.48 27.34
C LEU A 12 -12.50 -17.58 26.15
N HIS A 13 -13.61 -16.85 26.25
CA HIS A 13 -13.98 -15.85 25.25
C HIS A 13 -12.95 -14.72 25.11
N ASP A 14 -12.41 -14.23 26.22
CA ASP A 14 -11.34 -13.21 26.19
C ASP A 14 -10.07 -13.76 25.50
N ILE A 15 -9.67 -14.99 25.81
CA ILE A 15 -8.54 -15.64 25.13
C ILE A 15 -8.80 -15.76 23.63
N LEU A 16 -9.99 -16.26 23.22
CA LEU A 16 -10.36 -16.36 21.80
C LEU A 16 -10.34 -15.00 21.09
N SER A 17 -10.75 -13.93 21.77
CA SER A 17 -10.78 -12.57 21.19
C SER A 17 -9.39 -11.98 20.92
N ARG A 18 -8.34 -12.53 21.55
CA ARG A 18 -6.95 -12.10 21.36
C ARG A 18 -6.23 -12.90 20.26
N LEU A 19 -6.86 -13.95 19.73
CA LEU A 19 -6.32 -14.77 18.66
C LEU A 19 -6.86 -14.30 17.30
N PRO A 20 -6.09 -14.48 16.21
CA PRO A 20 -6.66 -14.39 14.87
C PRO A 20 -7.88 -15.31 14.76
N TYR A 21 -8.94 -14.86 14.07
CA TYR A 21 -10.23 -15.56 14.02
C TYR A 21 -10.11 -17.05 13.62
N GLU A 22 -9.23 -17.36 12.67
CA GLU A 22 -8.98 -18.75 12.26
C GLU A 22 -8.33 -19.60 13.34
N ASP A 23 -7.38 -19.03 14.07
CA ASP A 23 -6.70 -19.72 15.16
C ASP A 23 -7.64 -19.91 16.35
N ALA A 24 -8.47 -18.90 16.64
CA ALA A 24 -9.58 -19.02 17.59
C ALA A 24 -10.52 -20.18 17.20
N ALA A 25 -10.91 -20.29 15.92
CA ALA A 25 -11.74 -21.39 15.43
C ALA A 25 -11.06 -22.76 15.60
N ARG A 26 -9.75 -22.84 15.33
CA ARG A 26 -8.97 -24.08 15.49
C ARG A 26 -8.90 -24.55 16.93
N THR A 27 -8.97 -23.67 17.92
CA THR A 27 -9.01 -24.09 19.33
C THR A 27 -10.24 -24.96 19.65
N SER A 28 -11.30 -24.89 18.86
CA SER A 28 -12.54 -25.65 19.09
C SER A 28 -12.35 -27.18 19.05
N VAL A 29 -11.24 -27.69 18.49
CA VAL A 29 -10.94 -29.13 18.49
C VAL A 29 -10.13 -29.59 19.72
N LEU A 30 -9.66 -28.65 20.57
CA LEU A 30 -8.81 -28.97 21.71
C LEU A 30 -9.58 -29.66 22.84
N SER A 31 -10.83 -29.24 23.10
CA SER A 31 -11.70 -29.86 24.08
C SER A 31 -13.17 -29.51 23.85
N LYS A 32 -14.07 -30.17 24.57
CA LYS A 32 -15.50 -29.85 24.56
C LYS A 32 -15.77 -28.42 25.06
N ALA A 33 -15.04 -27.95 26.06
CA ALA A 33 -15.19 -26.60 26.61
C ALA A 33 -14.81 -25.53 25.57
N TRP A 34 -13.72 -25.74 24.84
CA TRP A 34 -13.33 -24.85 23.74
C TRP A 34 -14.31 -24.89 22.58
N HIS A 35 -14.83 -26.07 22.25
CA HIS A 35 -15.88 -26.21 21.23
C HIS A 35 -17.15 -25.43 21.60
N GLU A 36 -17.63 -25.60 22.83
CA GLU A 36 -18.80 -24.89 23.35
C GLU A 36 -18.57 -23.38 23.45
N THR A 37 -17.37 -22.95 23.83
CA THR A 37 -17.00 -21.53 23.86
C THR A 37 -16.97 -20.94 22.46
N TRP A 38 -16.36 -21.62 21.49
CA TRP A 38 -16.37 -21.21 20.09
C TRP A 38 -17.80 -21.13 19.53
N SER A 39 -18.66 -22.08 19.90
CA SER A 39 -20.03 -22.16 19.39
C SER A 39 -20.89 -20.93 19.70
N SER A 40 -20.56 -20.20 20.78
CA SER A 40 -21.21 -18.95 21.22
C SER A 40 -20.27 -17.74 21.17
N PHE A 41 -19.19 -17.80 20.38
CA PHE A 41 -18.22 -16.72 20.26
C PHE A 41 -18.85 -15.50 19.56
N PRO A 42 -18.83 -14.29 20.15
CA PRO A 42 -19.69 -13.19 19.73
C PRO A 42 -19.18 -12.41 18.49
N ILE A 43 -18.00 -12.76 17.97
CA ILE A 43 -17.42 -12.19 16.75
C ILE A 43 -17.68 -13.18 15.64
N LEU A 44 -18.40 -12.78 14.60
CA LEU A 44 -18.78 -13.63 13.47
C LEU A 44 -18.17 -13.07 12.18
N VAL A 45 -17.22 -13.80 11.61
CA VAL A 45 -16.54 -13.40 10.36
C VAL A 45 -16.81 -14.44 9.27
N PHE A 46 -17.38 -13.97 8.16
CA PHE A 46 -17.72 -14.76 6.98
C PHE A 46 -17.11 -14.12 5.73
N ASP A 47 -16.07 -14.75 5.20
CA ASP A 47 -15.35 -14.29 4.01
C ASP A 47 -15.59 -15.23 2.83
N GLY A 48 -16.43 -14.78 1.90
CA GLY A 48 -16.78 -15.50 0.68
C GLY A 48 -15.62 -15.59 -0.32
N SER A 49 -14.61 -14.73 -0.25
CA SER A 49 -13.50 -14.72 -1.21
C SER A 49 -12.65 -15.98 -1.16
N ARG A 50 -12.54 -16.57 0.03
CA ARG A 50 -11.86 -17.85 0.28
C ARG A 50 -12.59 -19.04 -0.33
N CYS A 51 -13.88 -18.89 -0.59
CA CYS A 51 -14.70 -19.98 -1.09
C CYS A 51 -14.55 -20.16 -2.60
N VAL A 52 -14.20 -19.11 -3.35
CA VAL A 52 -14.24 -19.16 -4.82
C VAL A 52 -13.10 -18.35 -5.44
N HIS A 53 -12.15 -19.04 -6.07
CA HIS A 53 -11.14 -18.41 -6.94
C HIS A 53 -11.61 -18.50 -8.40
N VAL A 54 -11.84 -17.37 -9.06
CA VAL A 54 -12.20 -17.33 -10.48
C VAL A 54 -11.03 -16.82 -11.29
N HIS A 55 -10.52 -17.64 -12.19
CA HIS A 55 -9.64 -17.18 -13.26
C HIS A 55 -10.51 -16.72 -14.44
N LEU A 56 -10.15 -15.59 -15.06
CA LEU A 56 -10.87 -15.02 -16.22
C LEU A 56 -11.11 -16.06 -17.34
N LYS A 57 -10.17 -16.99 -17.52
CA LYS A 57 -10.22 -18.07 -18.53
C LYS A 57 -11.25 -19.17 -18.20
N ASP A 58 -11.63 -19.33 -16.93
CA ASP A 58 -12.52 -20.40 -16.46
C ASP A 58 -14.00 -19.96 -16.41
N ARG A 59 -14.30 -18.68 -16.67
CA ARG A 59 -15.64 -18.07 -16.52
C ARG A 59 -16.74 -18.74 -17.34
N LYS A 60 -16.40 -19.36 -18.46
CA LYS A 60 -17.35 -20.05 -19.36
C LYS A 60 -17.38 -21.57 -19.18
N ASN A 61 -16.58 -22.14 -18.27
CA ASN A 61 -16.51 -23.59 -18.06
C ASN A 61 -17.70 -24.07 -17.19
N PRO A 62 -18.62 -24.91 -17.72
CA PRO A 62 -19.82 -25.34 -16.99
C PRO A 62 -19.53 -26.10 -15.70
N LEU A 63 -18.47 -26.92 -15.67
CA LEU A 63 -18.09 -27.71 -14.50
C LEU A 63 -17.56 -26.82 -13.37
N LYS A 64 -16.77 -25.80 -13.72
CA LYS A 64 -16.27 -24.80 -12.76
C LYS A 64 -17.41 -23.96 -12.20
N ILE A 65 -18.37 -23.54 -13.05
CA ILE A 65 -19.58 -22.83 -12.61
C ILE A 65 -20.36 -23.69 -11.60
N GLN A 66 -20.55 -24.99 -11.88
CA GLN A 66 -21.28 -25.86 -10.97
C GLN A 66 -20.55 -26.09 -9.64
N ASP A 67 -19.22 -26.28 -9.65
CA ASP A 67 -18.41 -26.40 -8.44
C ASP A 67 -18.47 -25.11 -7.60
N ASN A 68 -18.38 -23.95 -8.25
CA ASN A 68 -18.52 -22.64 -7.59
C ASN A 68 -19.90 -22.49 -6.94
N ARG A 69 -20.99 -22.88 -7.63
CA ARG A 69 -22.35 -22.91 -7.03
C ARG A 69 -22.41 -23.78 -5.78
N ARG A 70 -21.76 -24.96 -5.78
CA ARG A 70 -21.70 -25.83 -4.58
C ARG A 70 -20.91 -25.20 -3.45
N LYS A 71 -19.79 -24.53 -3.73
CA LYS A 71 -18.99 -23.79 -2.74
C LYS A 71 -19.76 -22.64 -2.13
N VAL A 72 -20.42 -21.84 -2.96
CA VAL A 72 -21.29 -20.73 -2.55
C VAL A 72 -22.46 -21.24 -1.67
N ASN A 73 -23.12 -22.32 -2.05
CA ASN A 73 -24.19 -22.91 -1.23
C ASN A 73 -23.68 -23.43 0.13
N ARG A 74 -22.46 -23.99 0.19
CA ARG A 74 -21.84 -24.38 1.46
C ARG A 74 -21.59 -23.17 2.35
N PHE A 75 -21.11 -22.06 1.77
CA PHE A 75 -20.94 -20.80 2.48
C PHE A 75 -22.28 -20.31 3.03
N PHE A 76 -23.33 -20.23 2.22
CA PHE A 76 -24.67 -19.82 2.66
C PHE A 76 -25.20 -20.68 3.80
N ASN A 77 -25.10 -22.00 3.67
CA ASN A 77 -25.54 -22.91 4.71
C ASN A 77 -24.75 -22.71 6.02
N SER A 78 -23.47 -22.34 5.94
CA SER A 78 -22.64 -22.05 7.11
C SER A 78 -23.10 -20.77 7.83
N VAL A 79 -23.32 -19.69 7.07
CA VAL A 79 -23.81 -18.40 7.59
C VAL A 79 -25.19 -18.60 8.23
N ASP A 80 -26.11 -19.20 7.49
CA ASP A 80 -27.50 -19.40 7.93
C ASP A 80 -27.57 -20.28 9.19
N ARG A 81 -26.88 -21.42 9.21
CA ARG A 81 -26.82 -22.30 10.41
C ARG A 81 -26.27 -21.57 11.63
N THR A 82 -25.25 -20.73 11.44
CA THR A 82 -24.63 -20.00 12.55
C THR A 82 -25.58 -18.94 13.07
N LEU A 83 -26.15 -18.09 12.22
CA LEU A 83 -27.05 -17.03 12.64
C LEU A 83 -28.35 -17.57 13.25
N VAL A 84 -28.93 -18.61 12.67
CA VAL A 84 -30.12 -19.28 13.23
C VAL A 84 -29.81 -19.89 14.59
N ARG A 85 -28.62 -20.49 14.77
CA ARG A 85 -28.18 -21.01 16.08
C ARG A 85 -28.07 -19.88 17.11
N PHE A 86 -27.44 -18.77 16.75
CA PHE A 86 -27.29 -17.61 17.64
C PHE A 86 -28.63 -17.04 18.05
N HIS A 87 -29.54 -16.87 17.09
CA HIS A 87 -30.88 -16.37 17.33
C HIS A 87 -31.68 -17.32 18.25
N HIS A 88 -31.69 -18.63 17.97
CA HIS A 88 -32.42 -19.62 18.78
C HIS A 88 -31.94 -19.68 20.24
N HIS A 89 -30.62 -19.57 20.47
CA HIS A 89 -30.04 -19.68 21.81
C HIS A 89 -29.91 -18.31 22.51
N GLY A 90 -30.30 -17.22 21.86
CA GLY A 90 -30.15 -15.86 22.40
C GLY A 90 -28.68 -15.46 22.62
N PHE A 91 -27.76 -15.96 21.80
CA PHE A 91 -26.35 -15.60 21.91
C PHE A 91 -26.11 -14.17 21.44
N ALA A 92 -25.25 -13.46 22.17
CA ALA A 92 -24.84 -12.11 21.82
C ALA A 92 -24.01 -12.10 20.53
N ILE A 93 -24.38 -11.26 19.57
CA ILE A 93 -23.54 -10.91 18.42
C ILE A 93 -22.97 -9.53 18.71
N LYS A 94 -21.64 -9.44 18.87
CA LYS A 94 -20.92 -8.17 19.08
C LYS A 94 -20.34 -7.63 17.79
N GLU A 95 -19.83 -8.51 16.93
CA GLU A 95 -19.28 -8.14 15.64
C GLU A 95 -19.82 -9.08 14.56
N PHE A 96 -20.25 -8.50 13.45
CA PHE A 96 -20.68 -9.26 12.28
C PHE A 96 -19.98 -8.71 11.03
N ASN A 97 -19.17 -9.55 10.40
CA ASN A 97 -18.49 -9.26 9.16
C ASN A 97 -18.91 -10.27 8.09
N LEU A 98 -19.56 -9.79 7.04
CA LEU A 98 -19.97 -10.58 5.89
C LEU A 98 -19.39 -9.96 4.61
N SER A 99 -18.49 -10.69 3.97
CA SER A 99 -17.99 -10.36 2.63
C SER A 99 -18.47 -11.39 1.60
N MET A 100 -19.14 -10.91 0.57
CA MET A 100 -19.67 -11.71 -0.53
C MET A 100 -19.27 -11.09 -1.86
N MET A 101 -18.14 -11.56 -2.40
CA MET A 101 -17.66 -11.17 -3.74
C MET A 101 -18.51 -11.71 -4.91
N PHE A 102 -19.54 -12.51 -4.59
CA PHE A 102 -20.41 -13.18 -5.54
C PHE A 102 -21.90 -12.82 -5.35
N PHE A 103 -22.17 -11.72 -4.66
CA PHE A 103 -23.53 -11.32 -4.35
C PHE A 103 -24.25 -10.80 -5.60
N HIS A 104 -25.50 -11.21 -5.78
CA HIS A 104 -26.36 -10.66 -6.83
C HIS A 104 -27.67 -10.13 -6.22
N PRO A 105 -27.93 -8.81 -6.30
CA PRO A 105 -29.08 -8.16 -5.68
C PRO A 105 -30.43 -8.76 -6.07
N GLN A 106 -30.57 -9.31 -7.27
CA GLN A 106 -31.83 -9.90 -7.73
C GLN A 106 -32.03 -11.37 -7.32
N PHE A 107 -30.95 -12.15 -7.14
CA PHE A 107 -31.07 -13.60 -6.95
C PHE A 107 -31.08 -14.03 -5.48
N MET A 108 -30.38 -13.29 -4.63
CA MET A 108 -30.19 -13.67 -3.23
C MET A 108 -30.40 -12.55 -2.20
N PRO A 109 -31.26 -11.53 -2.43
CA PRO A 109 -31.48 -10.48 -1.44
C PRO A 109 -32.12 -11.05 -0.16
N HIS A 110 -33.04 -12.01 -0.32
CA HIS A 110 -33.78 -12.65 0.77
C HIS A 110 -32.89 -13.37 1.80
N LEU A 111 -31.71 -13.85 1.40
CA LEU A 111 -30.74 -14.46 2.33
C LEU A 111 -30.14 -13.39 3.23
N VAL A 112 -29.65 -12.31 2.62
CA VAL A 112 -29.05 -11.18 3.34
C VAL A 112 -30.11 -10.49 4.20
N ASP A 113 -31.34 -10.33 3.73
CA ASP A 113 -32.45 -9.76 4.52
C ASP A 113 -32.69 -10.54 5.80
N ARG A 114 -32.74 -11.88 5.70
CA ARG A 114 -32.91 -12.75 6.86
C ARG A 114 -31.76 -12.61 7.85
N TRP A 115 -30.53 -12.57 7.34
CA TRP A 115 -29.34 -12.44 8.18
C TRP A 115 -29.28 -11.06 8.86
N MET A 116 -29.56 -9.99 8.12
CA MET A 116 -29.61 -8.63 8.65
C MET A 116 -30.73 -8.45 9.67
N LYS A 117 -31.86 -9.14 9.52
CA LYS A 117 -32.90 -9.15 10.54
C LYS A 117 -32.39 -9.73 11.86
N ILE A 118 -31.74 -10.91 11.83
CA ILE A 118 -31.17 -11.54 13.02
C ILE A 118 -30.10 -10.64 13.66
N VAL A 119 -29.21 -10.07 12.86
CA VAL A 119 -28.13 -9.20 13.33
C VAL A 119 -28.68 -7.88 13.90
N GLY A 120 -29.65 -7.26 13.24
CA GLY A 120 -30.28 -6.02 13.69
C GLY A 120 -31.09 -6.18 14.98
N GLU A 121 -31.66 -7.37 15.23
CA GLU A 121 -32.34 -7.69 16.49
C GLU A 121 -31.36 -7.93 17.66
N SER A 122 -30.06 -8.12 17.40
CA SER A 122 -29.05 -8.25 18.44
C SER A 122 -28.79 -6.90 19.12
N SER A 123 -29.13 -6.77 20.40
CA SER A 123 -28.88 -5.53 21.17
C SER A 123 -27.39 -5.27 21.46
N SER A 124 -26.55 -6.30 21.34
CA SER A 124 -25.11 -6.24 21.66
C SER A 124 -24.21 -5.88 20.48
N ILE A 125 -24.76 -5.72 19.27
CA ILE A 125 -23.96 -5.48 18.06
C ILE A 125 -23.27 -4.11 18.14
N GLN A 126 -21.96 -4.11 17.92
CA GLN A 126 -21.08 -2.95 17.96
C GLN A 126 -20.41 -2.70 16.60
N VAL A 127 -20.08 -3.76 15.88
CA VAL A 127 -19.42 -3.68 14.57
C VAL A 127 -20.26 -4.42 13.53
N LEU A 128 -20.65 -3.72 12.46
CA LEU A 128 -21.33 -4.29 11.31
C LEU A 128 -20.53 -3.98 10.04
N LYS A 129 -19.96 -5.01 9.42
CA LYS A 129 -19.27 -4.92 8.13
C LYS A 129 -20.01 -5.76 7.10
N LEU A 130 -20.47 -5.12 6.04
CA LEU A 130 -21.21 -5.75 4.96
C LEU A 130 -20.60 -5.35 3.63
N GLU A 131 -19.96 -6.30 2.97
CA GLU A 131 -19.38 -6.13 1.65
C GLU A 131 -20.10 -7.03 0.65
N LEU A 132 -20.84 -6.42 -0.27
CA LEU A 132 -21.64 -7.09 -1.28
C LEU A 132 -21.19 -6.65 -2.68
N GLN A 133 -20.33 -7.43 -3.31
CA GLN A 133 -19.83 -7.13 -4.65
C GLN A 133 -20.52 -7.98 -5.71
N LEU A 134 -20.73 -7.37 -6.88
CA LEU A 134 -21.44 -7.98 -7.99
C LEU A 134 -20.52 -8.90 -8.80
N ALA A 135 -21.10 -10.01 -9.25
CA ALA A 135 -20.39 -11.10 -9.86
C ALA A 135 -20.90 -11.40 -11.27
N ASP A 136 -20.64 -10.48 -12.20
CA ASP A 136 -20.97 -10.62 -13.63
C ASP A 136 -20.34 -11.86 -14.29
N CYS A 137 -19.53 -12.63 -13.57
CA CYS A 137 -18.84 -13.79 -14.12
C CYS A 137 -18.99 -15.11 -13.34
N PHE A 138 -19.58 -15.11 -12.14
CA PHE A 138 -19.62 -16.34 -11.33
C PHE A 138 -20.73 -17.30 -11.75
N PHE A 139 -21.79 -16.78 -12.38
CA PHE A 139 -22.97 -17.56 -12.74
C PHE A 139 -23.17 -17.71 -14.25
N GLY A 140 -22.22 -17.22 -15.06
CA GLY A 140 -22.25 -17.33 -16.53
C GLY A 140 -23.23 -16.38 -17.21
N CYS A 141 -23.54 -15.24 -16.59
CA CYS A 141 -24.47 -14.26 -17.12
C CYS A 141 -23.79 -12.88 -17.18
N GLU A 142 -23.86 -12.24 -18.34
CA GLU A 142 -23.38 -10.87 -18.55
C GLU A 142 -24.50 -9.91 -18.13
N PHE A 143 -24.22 -9.03 -17.17
CA PHE A 143 -25.18 -8.03 -16.70
C PHE A 143 -24.62 -6.62 -16.88
N ASP A 144 -25.53 -5.66 -17.06
CA ASP A 144 -25.17 -4.25 -17.02
C ASP A 144 -24.92 -3.83 -15.57
N SER A 145 -23.66 -3.84 -15.16
CA SER A 145 -23.22 -3.47 -13.81
C SER A 145 -23.60 -2.03 -13.40
N HIS A 146 -24.06 -1.21 -14.34
CA HIS A 146 -24.34 0.21 -14.16
C HIS A 146 -25.83 0.53 -13.88
N ALA A 147 -26.76 -0.43 -14.07
CA ALA A 147 -28.16 -0.17 -13.77
C ALA A 147 -28.42 0.00 -12.27
N VAL A 148 -29.14 1.06 -11.87
CA VAL A 148 -29.44 1.39 -10.46
C VAL A 148 -30.25 0.26 -9.78
N ASP A 149 -31.04 -0.50 -10.53
CA ASP A 149 -31.81 -1.65 -10.02
C ASP A 149 -30.92 -2.83 -9.56
N ASN A 150 -29.61 -2.76 -9.83
CA ASN A 150 -28.62 -3.75 -9.40
C ASN A 150 -27.96 -3.39 -8.07
N TYR A 151 -28.71 -2.77 -7.14
CA TYR A 151 -28.26 -2.54 -5.77
C TYR A 151 -29.18 -3.22 -4.76
N TYR A 152 -28.57 -3.76 -3.71
CA TYR A 152 -29.27 -4.39 -2.59
C TYR A 152 -29.83 -3.35 -1.62
N TYR A 153 -31.12 -3.41 -1.34
CA TYR A 153 -31.74 -2.55 -0.34
C TYR A 153 -31.41 -3.05 1.07
N LEU A 154 -30.65 -2.26 1.83
CA LEU A 154 -30.37 -2.60 3.22
C LEU A 154 -31.66 -2.50 4.06
N PRO A 155 -32.08 -3.56 4.77
CA PRO A 155 -33.34 -3.55 5.50
C PRO A 155 -33.29 -2.60 6.71
N PRO A 156 -34.43 -1.98 7.07
CA PRO A 156 -34.52 -1.07 8.22
C PRO A 156 -34.17 -1.70 9.57
N ASP A 157 -34.15 -3.03 9.67
CA ASP A 157 -33.79 -3.74 10.90
C ASP A 157 -32.39 -3.38 11.41
N VAL A 158 -31.47 -2.98 10.53
CA VAL A 158 -30.13 -2.51 10.91
C VAL A 158 -30.19 -1.25 11.79
N LEU A 159 -31.24 -0.44 11.68
CA LEU A 159 -31.43 0.77 12.52
C LEU A 159 -31.72 0.43 14.00
N LYS A 160 -32.07 -0.81 14.32
CA LYS A 160 -32.29 -1.26 15.71
C LYS A 160 -30.98 -1.39 16.49
N ALA A 161 -29.84 -1.45 15.80
CA ALA A 161 -28.50 -1.56 16.36
C ALA A 161 -28.01 -0.24 17.00
N LYS A 162 -28.60 0.19 18.12
CA LYS A 162 -28.24 1.46 18.78
C LYS A 162 -26.84 1.48 19.40
N SER A 163 -26.27 0.30 19.67
CA SER A 163 -24.94 0.11 20.25
C SER A 163 -23.81 0.15 19.22
N LEU A 164 -24.13 0.40 17.95
CA LEU A 164 -23.18 0.35 16.84
C LEU A 164 -22.12 1.46 16.97
N THR A 165 -20.86 1.06 16.96
CA THR A 165 -19.67 1.92 16.98
C THR A 165 -18.95 1.96 15.64
N GLU A 166 -19.11 0.92 14.81
CA GLU A 166 -18.51 0.82 13.48
C GLU A 166 -19.52 0.26 12.46
N LEU A 167 -19.70 0.98 11.36
CA LEU A 167 -20.51 0.58 10.21
C LEU A 167 -19.67 0.67 8.94
N VAL A 168 -19.44 -0.49 8.31
CA VAL A 168 -18.74 -0.58 7.03
C VAL A 168 -19.68 -1.19 6.00
N LEU A 169 -20.04 -0.42 4.99
CA LEU A 169 -20.84 -0.87 3.85
C LEU A 169 -20.01 -0.72 2.58
N SER A 170 -19.84 -1.81 1.85
CA SER A 170 -19.05 -1.83 0.62
C SER A 170 -19.76 -2.56 -0.50
N GLY A 171 -19.66 -2.03 -1.72
CA GLY A 171 -20.24 -2.59 -2.93
C GLY A 171 -21.67 -2.13 -3.18
N LYS A 172 -22.44 -2.94 -3.91
CA LYS A 172 -23.74 -2.55 -4.49
C LYS A 172 -24.87 -2.55 -3.46
N ILE A 173 -24.80 -1.65 -2.48
CA ILE A 173 -25.78 -1.49 -1.39
C ILE A 173 -26.51 -0.14 -1.54
N ARG A 174 -27.82 -0.13 -1.36
CA ARG A 174 -28.69 1.05 -1.26
C ARG A 174 -28.98 1.35 0.21
N ALA A 175 -28.57 2.53 0.66
CA ALA A 175 -28.87 3.05 2.00
C ALA A 175 -29.80 4.27 1.96
N ASP A 176 -30.18 4.75 0.78
CA ASP A 176 -31.10 5.87 0.54
C ASP A 176 -32.37 5.82 1.42
N LYS A 177 -33.08 4.69 1.46
CA LYS A 177 -34.32 4.54 2.25
C LYS A 177 -34.11 4.59 3.77
N LEU A 178 -32.91 4.31 4.24
CA LEU A 178 -32.58 4.39 5.67
C LEU A 178 -32.34 5.83 6.08
N ILE A 179 -31.74 6.62 5.19
CA ILE A 179 -31.34 8.00 5.39
C ILE A 179 -32.58 8.92 5.36
N VAL A 180 -33.46 8.71 4.38
CA VAL A 180 -34.65 9.55 4.17
C VAL A 180 -35.55 9.62 5.42
N ASN A 181 -35.94 10.86 5.78
CA ASN A 181 -36.75 11.24 6.95
C ASN A 181 -36.03 11.13 8.33
N HIS A 182 -34.72 11.36 8.40
CA HIS A 182 -33.95 11.41 9.66
C HIS A 182 -34.11 10.16 10.55
N ARG A 183 -34.28 8.98 9.94
CA ARG A 183 -34.49 7.72 10.68
C ARG A 183 -33.20 7.13 11.21
N ILE A 184 -32.05 7.51 10.63
CA ILE A 184 -30.74 7.07 11.10
C ILE A 184 -30.42 7.73 12.43
N ARG A 185 -30.20 6.91 13.44
CA ARG A 185 -29.73 7.34 14.76
C ARG A 185 -28.76 6.31 15.29
N PHE A 186 -27.48 6.51 15.01
CA PHE A 186 -26.39 5.73 15.61
C PHE A 186 -25.58 6.64 16.53
N PRO A 187 -26.08 6.89 17.76
CA PRO A 187 -25.50 7.88 18.66
C PRO A 187 -24.10 7.51 19.16
N MET A 188 -23.69 6.25 19.01
CA MET A 188 -22.39 5.72 19.43
C MET A 188 -21.44 5.48 18.25
N LEU A 189 -21.86 5.79 17.01
CA LEU A 189 -21.07 5.50 15.81
C LEU A 189 -19.83 6.37 15.78
N ARG A 190 -18.67 5.71 15.70
CA ARG A 190 -17.34 6.34 15.64
C ARG A 190 -16.70 6.16 14.28
N ILE A 191 -16.93 5.01 13.63
CA ILE A 191 -16.36 4.70 12.32
C ILE A 191 -17.51 4.48 11.35
N LEU A 192 -17.52 5.24 10.26
CA LEU A 192 -18.42 5.04 9.14
C LEU A 192 -17.63 4.94 7.85
N SER A 193 -17.75 3.81 7.15
CA SER A 193 -17.13 3.59 5.86
C SER A 193 -18.19 3.17 4.84
N LEU A 194 -18.35 3.97 3.79
CA LEU A 194 -19.26 3.73 2.67
C LEU A 194 -18.46 3.70 1.38
N VAL A 195 -18.41 2.56 0.72
CA VAL A 195 -17.60 2.35 -0.50
C VAL A 195 -18.49 1.79 -1.61
N TYR A 196 -18.63 2.49 -2.73
CA TYR A 196 -19.53 2.15 -3.85
C TYR A 196 -21.03 2.05 -3.46
N VAL A 197 -21.44 2.69 -2.36
CA VAL A 197 -22.81 2.65 -1.83
C VAL A 197 -23.69 3.70 -2.50
N TYR A 198 -24.96 3.37 -2.78
CA TYR A 198 -25.96 4.30 -3.29
C TYR A 198 -26.73 4.99 -2.15
N LEU A 199 -26.64 6.32 -2.09
CA LEU A 199 -27.28 7.16 -1.04
C LEU A 199 -28.51 7.93 -1.58
N GLY A 200 -28.65 8.01 -2.90
CA GLY A 200 -29.89 8.36 -3.59
C GLY A 200 -30.30 9.84 -3.63
N HIS A 201 -29.70 10.72 -2.83
CA HIS A 201 -29.96 12.15 -2.88
C HIS A 201 -28.79 12.96 -2.30
N GLU A 202 -28.67 14.23 -2.70
CA GLU A 202 -27.54 15.09 -2.33
C GLU A 202 -27.47 15.41 -0.83
N GLN A 203 -28.62 15.57 -0.15
CA GLN A 203 -28.69 15.86 1.29
C GLN A 203 -28.48 14.62 2.18
N ALA A 204 -28.28 13.44 1.58
CA ALA A 204 -28.18 12.19 2.33
C ALA A 204 -27.05 12.21 3.37
N LEU A 205 -25.95 12.89 3.02
CA LEU A 205 -24.80 12.99 3.91
C LEU A 205 -25.10 13.88 5.13
N GLU A 206 -25.79 15.01 4.95
CA GLU A 206 -26.19 15.91 6.05
C GLU A 206 -27.12 15.19 7.03
N ASP A 207 -28.10 14.44 6.51
CA ASP A 207 -29.01 13.61 7.30
C ASP A 207 -28.25 12.56 8.10
N LEU A 208 -27.27 11.91 7.50
CA LEU A 208 -26.46 10.88 8.14
C LEU A 208 -25.53 11.47 9.22
N ILE A 209 -24.91 12.63 8.96
CA ILE A 209 -24.08 13.37 9.92
C ILE A 209 -24.92 13.77 11.14
N SER A 210 -26.13 14.30 10.91
CA SER A 210 -27.04 14.69 11.99
C SER A 210 -27.46 13.51 12.88
N GLY A 211 -27.56 12.31 12.29
CA GLY A 211 -27.90 11.07 13.00
C GLY A 211 -26.74 10.42 13.75
N CYS A 212 -25.50 10.81 13.46
CA CYS A 212 -24.27 10.16 13.92
C CYS A 212 -23.24 11.19 14.43
N PRO A 213 -23.51 11.94 15.51
CA PRO A 213 -22.68 13.07 15.93
C PRO A 213 -21.32 12.70 16.55
N MET A 214 -21.05 11.41 16.75
CA MET A 214 -19.86 10.90 17.46
C MET A 214 -18.80 10.32 16.50
N ILE A 215 -18.95 10.52 15.20
CA ILE A 215 -18.02 10.01 14.18
C ILE A 215 -16.61 10.61 14.41
N GLU A 216 -15.63 9.71 14.44
CA GLU A 216 -14.20 9.98 14.55
C GLU A 216 -13.47 9.68 13.23
N ASP A 217 -13.98 8.73 12.45
CA ASP A 217 -13.44 8.31 11.15
C ASP A 217 -14.55 8.16 10.11
N LEU A 218 -14.43 8.88 8.99
CA LEU A 218 -15.40 8.93 7.91
C LEU A 218 -14.75 8.60 6.57
N VAL A 219 -15.14 7.50 5.95
CA VAL A 219 -14.69 7.10 4.61
C VAL A 219 -15.89 7.10 3.67
N LEU A 220 -15.84 7.91 2.63
CA LEU A 220 -16.78 7.88 1.51
C LEU A 220 -15.98 7.69 0.22
N ASP A 221 -16.20 6.59 -0.47
CA ASP A 221 -15.42 6.21 -1.64
C ASP A 221 -16.35 5.79 -2.77
N HIS A 222 -16.36 6.53 -3.88
CA HIS A 222 -17.21 6.31 -5.06
C HIS A 222 -18.70 6.09 -4.72
N CYS A 223 -19.23 6.84 -3.76
CA CYS A 223 -20.63 6.74 -3.37
C CYS A 223 -21.55 7.33 -4.44
N VAL A 224 -22.57 6.58 -4.85
CA VAL A 224 -23.46 6.96 -5.94
C VAL A 224 -24.63 7.79 -5.43
N GLY A 225 -24.97 8.85 -6.16
CA GLY A 225 -26.03 9.80 -5.79
C GLY A 225 -25.55 10.98 -4.95
N LEU A 226 -24.23 11.07 -4.71
CA LEU A 226 -23.57 12.26 -4.17
C LEU A 226 -22.61 12.81 -5.21
N GLU A 227 -22.86 14.02 -5.70
CA GLU A 227 -21.86 14.76 -6.49
C GLU A 227 -21.03 15.70 -5.61
N ILE A 228 -21.65 16.22 -4.55
CA ILE A 228 -21.10 17.22 -3.64
C ILE A 228 -21.05 16.65 -2.22
N VAL A 229 -19.88 16.71 -1.60
CA VAL A 229 -19.65 16.28 -0.21
C VAL A 229 -19.47 17.52 0.65
N LYS A 230 -20.40 17.75 1.58
CA LYS A 230 -20.31 18.81 2.60
C LYS A 230 -20.24 18.16 3.97
N VAL A 231 -19.13 18.39 4.67
CA VAL A 231 -18.93 17.88 6.02
C VAL A 231 -18.69 19.06 6.96
N HIS A 232 -19.64 19.27 7.87
CA HIS A 232 -19.60 20.28 8.92
C HIS A 232 -20.14 19.66 10.23
N ASP A 233 -19.99 20.36 11.35
CA ASP A 233 -20.59 20.02 12.65
C ASP A 233 -20.25 18.62 13.20
N LEU A 234 -19.08 18.08 12.85
CA LEU A 234 -18.53 16.85 13.43
C LEU A 234 -17.31 17.15 14.32
N PRO A 235 -17.50 17.55 15.59
CA PRO A 235 -16.41 18.03 16.45
C PRO A 235 -15.43 16.94 16.89
N LYS A 236 -15.76 15.66 16.69
CA LYS A 236 -14.92 14.51 17.04
C LYS A 236 -14.22 13.88 15.85
N LEU A 237 -14.52 14.33 14.63
CA LEU A 237 -13.94 13.77 13.42
C LEU A 237 -12.45 14.10 13.37
N LYS A 238 -11.64 13.05 13.29
CA LYS A 238 -10.17 13.10 13.25
C LYS A 238 -9.61 12.61 11.93
N SER A 239 -10.30 11.67 11.29
CA SER A 239 -9.90 11.06 10.02
C SER A 239 -11.03 11.15 9.00
N ALA A 240 -10.70 11.55 7.78
CA ALA A 240 -11.63 11.57 6.67
C ALA A 240 -10.96 11.13 5.36
N LYS A 241 -11.65 10.28 4.59
CA LYS A 241 -11.25 9.87 3.25
C LYS A 241 -12.41 10.06 2.27
N PHE A 242 -12.18 10.82 1.20
CA PHE A 242 -13.18 11.13 0.20
C PHE A 242 -12.66 10.88 -1.21
N SER A 243 -13.33 10.01 -1.96
CA SER A 243 -12.94 9.70 -3.34
C SER A 243 -14.13 9.61 -4.29
N GLY A 244 -13.96 10.09 -5.53
CA GLY A 244 -14.98 9.96 -6.58
C GLY A 244 -16.10 10.99 -6.53
N PHE A 245 -15.81 12.24 -6.10
CA PHE A 245 -16.79 13.32 -5.99
C PHE A 245 -16.38 14.56 -6.81
N ARG A 246 -17.36 15.34 -7.27
CA ARG A 246 -17.14 16.58 -8.04
C ARG A 246 -16.78 17.76 -7.16
N GLU A 247 -17.34 17.86 -5.96
CA GLU A 247 -17.03 18.95 -5.03
C GLU A 247 -16.91 18.42 -3.60
N ILE A 248 -15.90 18.89 -2.87
CA ILE A 248 -15.61 18.48 -1.50
C ILE A 248 -15.39 19.73 -0.64
N HIS A 249 -16.27 19.93 0.34
CA HIS A 249 -16.22 21.01 1.32
C HIS A 249 -16.13 20.41 2.73
N VAL A 250 -15.00 20.62 3.40
CA VAL A 250 -14.78 20.12 4.76
C VAL A 250 -14.51 21.29 5.70
N ASP A 251 -15.44 21.48 6.64
CA ASP A 251 -15.38 22.48 7.70
C ASP A 251 -15.31 21.78 9.06
N VAL A 252 -14.16 21.15 9.34
CA VAL A 252 -13.94 20.40 10.56
C VAL A 252 -12.57 20.76 11.16
N PRO A 253 -12.53 21.67 12.15
CA PRO A 253 -11.28 22.08 12.77
C PRO A 253 -10.56 20.97 13.55
N SER A 254 -11.26 19.93 14.00
CA SER A 254 -10.68 18.79 14.74
C SER A 254 -9.95 17.78 13.85
N LEU A 255 -10.05 17.92 12.53
CA LEU A 255 -9.53 16.94 11.58
C LEU A 255 -8.00 16.91 11.60
N GLU A 256 -7.43 15.71 11.74
CA GLU A 256 -5.99 15.47 11.81
C GLU A 256 -5.46 14.73 10.56
N TYR A 257 -6.31 13.91 9.93
CA TYR A 257 -6.00 13.12 8.73
C TYR A 257 -7.05 13.38 7.65
N LEU A 258 -6.60 13.74 6.44
CA LEU A 258 -7.46 13.93 5.29
C LEU A 258 -6.83 13.27 4.06
N GLU A 259 -7.60 12.42 3.40
CA GLU A 259 -7.24 11.79 2.13
C GLU A 259 -8.31 12.11 1.08
N LEU A 260 -7.88 12.67 -0.04
CA LEU A 260 -8.75 13.05 -1.15
C LEU A 260 -8.31 12.32 -2.40
N GLY A 261 -9.22 11.59 -3.04
CA GLY A 261 -8.96 10.84 -4.26
C GLY A 261 -9.92 11.15 -5.40
N ASN A 262 -9.51 10.88 -6.64
CA ASN A 262 -10.45 10.76 -7.75
C ASN A 262 -9.97 9.69 -8.75
N ASP A 263 -10.90 9.11 -9.49
CA ASP A 263 -10.57 8.20 -10.58
C ASP A 263 -9.99 8.96 -11.78
N LYS A 264 -9.06 8.33 -12.49
CA LYS A 264 -8.30 8.91 -13.63
C LYS A 264 -9.16 9.43 -14.80
N LEU A 265 -10.46 9.15 -14.80
CA LEU A 265 -11.37 9.40 -15.93
C LEU A 265 -12.51 10.37 -15.59
N GLU A 266 -12.56 10.96 -14.40
CA GLU A 266 -13.69 11.81 -14.00
C GLU A 266 -13.32 13.28 -13.72
N PHE A 267 -14.38 14.09 -13.80
CA PHE A 267 -14.46 15.55 -13.86
C PHE A 267 -13.54 16.31 -12.89
N PRO A 268 -13.23 17.59 -13.17
CA PRO A 268 -12.52 18.45 -12.21
C PRO A 268 -13.23 18.45 -10.85
N CYS A 269 -12.47 18.22 -9.77
CA CYS A 269 -12.94 18.24 -8.40
C CYS A 269 -12.66 19.60 -7.72
N ASN A 270 -13.68 20.28 -7.20
CA ASN A 270 -13.47 21.51 -6.42
C ASN A 270 -13.29 21.17 -4.93
N ILE A 271 -12.21 21.66 -4.31
CA ILE A 271 -11.86 21.32 -2.93
C ILE A 271 -11.79 22.60 -2.08
N SER A 272 -12.54 22.63 -0.99
CA SER A 272 -12.48 23.67 0.04
C SER A 272 -12.29 23.04 1.43
N ILE A 273 -11.12 23.26 2.00
CA ILE A 273 -10.67 22.65 3.27
C ILE A 273 -10.04 23.69 4.21
N ASP A 274 -10.35 24.98 4.00
CA ASP A 274 -9.64 26.12 4.59
C ASP A 274 -9.75 26.20 6.13
N LYS A 275 -10.70 25.47 6.72
CA LYS A 275 -10.98 25.50 8.16
C LYS A 275 -10.38 24.31 8.92
N CYS A 276 -9.77 23.35 8.24
CA CYS A 276 -9.12 22.16 8.82
C CYS A 276 -7.74 22.47 9.44
N ARG A 277 -7.66 23.43 10.37
CA ARG A 277 -6.37 23.99 10.84
C ARG A 277 -5.47 23.02 11.61
N ASN A 278 -6.01 21.94 12.18
CA ASN A 278 -5.24 20.94 12.94
C ASN A 278 -4.75 19.77 12.09
N LEU A 279 -4.84 19.88 10.76
CA LEU A 279 -4.45 18.83 9.84
C LEU A 279 -2.95 18.51 9.97
N LYS A 280 -2.65 17.22 10.20
CA LYS A 280 -1.29 16.68 10.33
C LYS A 280 -0.91 15.82 9.14
N VAL A 281 -1.88 15.13 8.54
CA VAL A 281 -1.66 14.25 7.39
C VAL A 281 -2.60 14.68 6.27
N PHE A 282 -2.03 14.99 5.11
CA PHE A 282 -2.78 15.30 3.91
C PHE A 282 -2.28 14.44 2.74
N ILE A 283 -3.19 13.66 2.17
CA ILE A 283 -2.94 12.78 1.03
C ILE A 283 -3.87 13.21 -0.10
N LEU A 284 -3.30 13.44 -1.28
CA LEU A 284 -4.02 13.87 -2.48
C LEU A 284 -3.72 12.91 -3.62
N GLU A 285 -4.73 12.18 -4.10
CA GLU A 285 -4.63 11.17 -5.14
C GLU A 285 -5.42 11.53 -6.40
N ALA A 286 -4.73 11.67 -7.53
CA ALA A 286 -5.25 11.74 -8.89
C ALA A 286 -6.42 12.71 -9.12
N VAL A 287 -6.44 13.84 -8.40
CA VAL A 287 -7.48 14.86 -8.55
C VAL A 287 -7.19 15.71 -9.79
N SER A 288 -7.81 15.37 -10.91
CA SER A 288 -7.59 15.96 -12.26
C SER A 288 -7.69 17.49 -12.34
N SER A 289 -8.31 18.14 -11.36
CA SER A 289 -8.43 19.61 -11.23
C SER A 289 -7.33 20.29 -10.44
N VAL A 290 -6.57 19.58 -9.60
CA VAL A 290 -5.64 20.22 -8.67
C VAL A 290 -4.28 20.35 -9.35
N PHE A 291 -4.00 21.55 -9.84
CA PHE A 291 -2.66 21.92 -10.30
C PHE A 291 -1.78 22.29 -9.10
N VAL A 292 -0.82 21.42 -8.78
CA VAL A 292 0.11 21.63 -7.67
C VAL A 292 1.22 22.59 -8.13
N SER A 293 1.09 23.85 -7.73
CA SER A 293 2.08 24.90 -7.97
C SER A 293 2.81 25.33 -6.70
N ASN A 294 3.91 26.07 -6.85
CA ASN A 294 4.61 26.69 -5.71
C ASN A 294 3.72 27.64 -4.90
N GLN A 295 2.82 28.36 -5.57
CA GLN A 295 1.84 29.19 -4.88
C GLN A 295 0.87 28.34 -4.06
N TRP A 296 0.35 27.27 -4.66
CA TRP A 296 -0.55 26.34 -3.98
C TRP A 296 0.10 25.69 -2.75
N LEU A 297 1.37 25.26 -2.86
CA LEU A 297 2.11 24.70 -1.72
C LEU A 297 2.30 25.72 -0.58
N ARG A 298 2.62 26.97 -0.90
CA ARG A 298 2.72 28.04 0.12
C ARG A 298 1.38 28.25 0.83
N GLU A 299 0.31 28.40 0.06
CA GLU A 299 -1.04 28.54 0.61
C GLU A 299 -1.46 27.32 1.45
N LEU A 300 -1.05 26.11 1.06
CA LEU A 300 -1.30 24.87 1.80
C LEU A 300 -0.62 24.91 3.18
N PHE A 301 0.68 25.20 3.24
CA PHE A 301 1.42 25.26 4.51
C PHE A 301 0.97 26.42 5.40
N ASP A 302 0.55 27.55 4.81
CA ASP A 302 -0.03 28.67 5.56
C ASP A 302 -1.39 28.28 6.17
N LYS A 303 -2.22 27.51 5.45
CA LYS A 303 -3.51 27.01 5.94
C LYS A 303 -3.35 25.91 6.98
N PHE A 304 -2.33 25.06 6.84
CA PHE A 304 -2.09 23.88 7.68
C PHE A 304 -0.72 23.93 8.36
N PRO A 305 -0.57 24.77 9.40
CA PRO A 305 0.73 24.99 10.04
C PRO A 305 1.25 23.79 10.84
N PHE A 306 0.41 22.77 11.08
CA PHE A 306 0.77 21.54 11.80
C PHE A 306 0.97 20.34 10.87
N LEU A 307 1.02 20.56 9.55
CA LEU A 307 1.14 19.47 8.58
C LEU A 307 2.50 18.75 8.71
N GLU A 308 2.45 17.48 9.07
CA GLU A 308 3.62 16.60 9.26
C GLU A 308 3.83 15.64 8.08
N ARG A 309 2.77 15.28 7.35
CA ARG A 309 2.84 14.37 6.18
C ARG A 309 2.06 14.93 5.01
N LEU A 310 2.74 15.02 3.86
CA LEU A 310 2.15 15.41 2.58
C LEU A 310 2.44 14.33 1.54
N GLU A 311 1.40 13.76 0.95
CA GLU A 311 1.53 12.79 -0.14
C GLU A 311 0.74 13.23 -1.34
N LEU A 312 1.42 13.28 -2.49
CA LEU A 312 0.85 13.69 -3.77
C LEU A 312 0.98 12.51 -4.73
N SER A 313 -0.15 11.94 -5.13
CA SER A 313 -0.21 10.81 -6.05
C SER A 313 -0.96 11.22 -7.32
N GLY A 314 -0.40 10.97 -8.50
CA GLY A 314 -1.05 11.24 -9.79
C GLY A 314 -1.39 12.71 -10.07
N CYS A 315 -0.84 13.67 -9.31
CA CYS A 315 -1.13 15.10 -9.48
C CYS A 315 -0.43 15.70 -10.70
N VAL A 316 -1.03 16.72 -11.33
CA VAL A 316 -0.35 17.57 -12.31
C VAL A 316 0.39 18.67 -11.54
N THR A 317 1.71 18.75 -11.72
CA THR A 317 2.57 19.67 -10.98
C THR A 317 3.17 20.75 -11.88
N SER A 318 3.65 21.84 -11.28
CA SER A 318 4.59 22.73 -11.97
C SER A 318 5.91 22.01 -12.22
N GLU A 319 6.61 22.37 -13.30
CA GLU A 319 7.89 21.72 -13.66
C GLU A 319 8.94 21.79 -12.54
N SER A 320 8.92 22.86 -11.74
CA SER A 320 9.80 23.06 -10.59
C SER A 320 8.98 23.34 -9.33
N LEU A 321 9.17 22.50 -8.30
CA LEU A 321 8.53 22.65 -6.99
C LEU A 321 9.53 23.09 -5.91
N MET A 322 9.09 23.99 -5.04
CA MET A 322 9.80 24.47 -3.86
C MET A 322 8.94 24.20 -2.63
N ILE A 323 9.41 23.30 -1.79
CA ILE A 323 8.76 22.86 -0.56
C ILE A 323 9.52 23.49 0.60
N SER A 324 8.87 24.37 1.36
CA SER A 324 9.46 24.97 2.57
C SER A 324 8.52 24.73 3.75
N SER A 325 8.96 23.92 4.72
CA SER A 325 8.17 23.64 5.92
C SER A 325 9.03 23.16 7.08
N SER A 326 8.90 23.81 8.24
CA SER A 326 9.59 23.41 9.46
C SER A 326 8.93 22.25 10.20
N ARG A 327 7.74 21.79 9.81
CA ARG A 327 6.98 20.73 10.51
C ARG A 327 6.89 19.42 9.74
N LEU A 328 7.14 19.47 8.43
CA LEU A 328 7.02 18.32 7.55
C LEU A 328 8.07 17.26 7.92
N LYS A 329 7.59 16.03 8.18
CA LYS A 329 8.37 14.83 8.47
C LYS A 329 8.36 13.84 7.32
N VAL A 330 7.24 13.74 6.60
CA VAL A 330 7.06 12.79 5.50
C VAL A 330 6.58 13.53 4.24
N LEU A 331 7.26 13.31 3.13
CA LEU A 331 6.89 13.85 1.82
C LEU A 331 6.88 12.73 0.77
N SER A 332 5.83 12.62 -0.02
CA SER A 332 5.75 11.62 -1.10
C SER A 332 5.27 12.23 -2.41
N PHE A 333 5.96 11.88 -3.49
CA PHE A 333 5.54 12.13 -4.88
C PHE A 333 5.36 10.79 -5.59
N GLU A 334 4.14 10.43 -5.91
CA GLU A 334 3.81 9.20 -6.62
C GLU A 334 3.18 9.55 -7.97
N ALA A 335 3.77 9.07 -9.07
CA ALA A 335 3.29 9.26 -10.43
C ALA A 335 2.88 10.71 -10.78
N CYS A 336 3.52 11.72 -10.18
CA CYS A 336 3.25 13.13 -10.46
C CYS A 336 3.65 13.49 -11.90
N LEU A 337 2.76 14.17 -12.60
CA LEU A 337 2.94 14.57 -13.99
C LEU A 337 3.69 15.91 -14.08
N GLU A 338 4.50 16.07 -15.12
CA GLU A 338 5.29 17.28 -15.43
C GLU A 338 6.41 17.67 -14.44
N LEU A 339 6.56 16.97 -13.31
CA LEU A 339 7.61 17.28 -12.33
C LEU A 339 9.00 17.05 -12.92
N LYS A 340 9.77 18.13 -13.12
CA LYS A 340 11.17 18.06 -13.58
C LYS A 340 12.16 18.28 -12.46
N GLU A 341 11.84 19.14 -11.50
CA GLU A 341 12.73 19.46 -10.38
C GLU A 341 11.97 19.70 -9.08
N ALA A 342 12.54 19.28 -7.95
CA ALA A 342 12.02 19.61 -6.63
C ALA A 342 13.14 20.09 -5.69
N LYS A 343 12.86 21.16 -4.93
CA LYS A 343 13.74 21.72 -3.91
C LYS A 343 13.03 21.66 -2.56
N ILE A 344 13.65 21.00 -1.60
CA ILE A 344 13.05 20.69 -0.30
C ILE A 344 13.86 21.37 0.81
N ASP A 345 13.27 22.39 1.42
CA ASP A 345 13.72 23.07 2.64
C ASP A 345 12.80 22.63 3.79
N ALA A 346 13.14 21.51 4.43
CA ALA A 346 12.37 20.95 5.51
C ALA A 346 13.30 20.37 6.59
N PRO A 347 13.66 21.16 7.63
CA PRO A 347 14.70 20.76 8.59
C PRO A 347 14.35 19.48 9.38
N ASN A 348 13.05 19.24 9.60
CA ASN A 348 12.54 18.10 10.36
C ASN A 348 12.11 16.92 9.47
N LEU A 349 12.44 16.93 8.18
CA LEU A 349 12.09 15.84 7.26
C LEU A 349 12.81 14.55 7.68
N GLU A 350 12.07 13.46 7.81
CA GLU A 350 12.57 12.14 8.20
C GLU A 350 12.50 11.17 7.02
N SER A 351 11.45 11.26 6.19
CA SER A 351 11.26 10.39 5.04
C SER A 351 10.78 11.15 3.81
N CYS A 352 11.36 10.82 2.66
CA CYS A 352 10.91 11.29 1.37
C CYS A 352 10.71 10.09 0.44
N ARG A 353 9.63 10.06 -0.33
CA ARG A 353 9.40 9.05 -1.35
C ARG A 353 9.18 9.69 -2.72
N TYR A 354 9.78 9.08 -3.74
CA TYR A 354 9.44 9.32 -5.13
C TYR A 354 9.11 7.98 -5.80
N SER A 355 7.97 7.87 -6.47
CA SER A 355 7.58 6.68 -7.23
C SER A 355 7.04 7.09 -8.60
N GLY A 356 7.42 6.40 -9.67
CA GLY A 356 6.86 6.71 -10.99
C GLY A 356 7.42 5.90 -12.14
N GLN A 357 6.96 6.21 -13.35
CA GLN A 357 7.55 5.65 -14.57
C GLN A 357 8.93 6.27 -14.82
N PHE A 358 9.91 5.44 -15.19
CA PHE A 358 11.27 5.89 -15.46
C PHE A 358 11.35 6.97 -16.55
N SER A 359 10.47 6.92 -17.56
CA SER A 359 10.39 7.93 -18.63
C SER A 359 10.12 9.34 -18.12
N HIS A 360 9.31 9.46 -17.06
CA HIS A 360 8.86 10.71 -16.46
C HIS A 360 9.70 11.11 -15.24
N MET A 361 10.85 10.47 -15.02
CA MET A 361 11.74 10.78 -13.90
C MET A 361 12.20 12.26 -13.91
N PRO A 362 12.11 12.99 -12.79
CA PRO A 362 12.63 14.35 -12.70
C PRO A 362 14.15 14.38 -12.92
N ALA A 363 14.67 15.53 -13.32
CA ALA A 363 16.09 15.79 -13.45
C ALA A 363 16.79 15.90 -12.08
N ALA A 364 16.11 16.42 -11.06
CA ALA A 364 16.68 16.58 -9.73
C ALA A 364 15.61 16.63 -8.62
N ILE A 365 15.90 16.01 -7.48
CA ILE A 365 15.24 16.28 -6.20
C ILE A 365 16.35 16.62 -5.21
N SER A 366 16.34 17.86 -4.71
CA SER A 366 17.39 18.42 -3.86
C SER A 366 16.85 18.75 -2.47
N PHE A 367 17.65 18.48 -1.45
CA PHE A 367 17.33 18.71 -0.05
C PHE A 367 18.23 19.84 0.47
N GLU A 368 17.74 21.09 0.46
CA GLU A 368 18.60 22.25 0.73
C GLU A 368 18.92 22.38 2.22
N ASN A 369 17.93 22.17 3.10
CA ASN A 369 18.05 22.37 4.54
C ASN A 369 17.29 21.28 5.31
N CYS A 370 17.85 20.07 5.31
CA CYS A 370 17.37 18.94 6.11
C CYS A 370 18.37 18.66 7.24
N SER A 371 17.95 18.91 8.49
CA SER A 371 18.82 18.73 9.66
C SER A 371 18.87 17.26 10.10
N ASN A 372 17.75 16.55 9.94
CA ASN A 372 17.66 15.12 10.22
C ASN A 372 18.31 14.25 9.13
N GLN A 373 18.56 12.99 9.46
CA GLN A 373 18.84 11.97 8.45
C GLN A 373 17.55 11.67 7.69
N VAL A 374 17.55 11.85 6.38
CA VAL A 374 16.36 11.65 5.53
C VAL A 374 16.46 10.29 4.84
N ASP A 375 15.49 9.42 5.07
CA ASP A 375 15.31 8.21 4.28
C ASP A 375 14.62 8.55 2.96
N PHE A 376 15.39 8.56 1.87
CA PHE A 376 14.87 8.87 0.54
C PHE A 376 14.64 7.60 -0.27
N ASP A 377 13.37 7.22 -0.42
CA ASP A 377 12.93 6.02 -1.10
C ASP A 377 12.49 6.34 -2.53
N VAL A 378 13.15 5.75 -3.52
CA VAL A 378 12.92 6.01 -4.94
C VAL A 378 12.50 4.72 -5.63
N ASP A 379 11.31 4.69 -6.22
CA ASP A 379 10.72 3.54 -6.90
C ASP A 379 10.52 3.83 -8.39
N PHE A 380 11.13 3.00 -9.24
CA PHE A 380 10.88 3.03 -10.68
C PHE A 380 10.38 1.68 -11.20
N ALA A 381 9.24 1.73 -11.88
CA ALA A 381 8.82 0.67 -12.79
C ALA A 381 9.39 0.91 -14.20
N ILE A 382 10.19 -0.04 -14.70
CA ILE A 382 10.81 0.01 -16.04
C ILE A 382 10.06 -0.94 -16.97
N GLN A 383 9.39 -0.36 -17.98
CA GLN A 383 8.67 -1.10 -19.03
C GLN A 383 9.34 -1.02 -20.40
N PHE A 384 10.19 -0.02 -20.64
CA PHE A 384 10.76 0.27 -21.96
C PHE A 384 12.27 0.47 -21.92
N ARG A 385 12.72 1.72 -21.77
CA ARG A 385 14.15 2.10 -21.83
C ARG A 385 14.63 2.64 -20.50
N MET A 386 15.74 2.09 -20.01
CA MET A 386 16.48 2.63 -18.87
C MET A 386 17.74 3.35 -19.37
N ASP A 387 17.91 4.60 -18.98
CA ASP A 387 19.14 5.38 -19.21
C ASP A 387 19.85 5.61 -17.88
N LEU A 388 20.93 4.86 -17.66
CA LEU A 388 21.72 4.93 -16.44
C LEU A 388 22.48 6.25 -16.28
N LYS A 389 22.80 6.96 -17.38
CA LYS A 389 23.39 8.32 -17.28
C LYS A 389 22.39 9.27 -16.64
N ARG A 390 21.12 9.22 -17.09
CA ARG A 390 20.04 10.04 -16.53
C ARG A 390 19.79 9.70 -15.05
N LEU A 391 19.78 8.42 -14.70
CA LEU A 391 19.63 7.97 -13.30
C LEU A 391 20.79 8.43 -12.42
N ARG A 392 22.03 8.35 -12.92
CA ARG A 392 23.21 8.85 -12.21
C ARG A 392 23.13 10.35 -11.99
N ALA A 393 22.79 11.12 -13.03
CA ALA A 393 22.63 12.56 -12.93
C ALA A 393 21.57 12.95 -11.89
N PHE A 394 20.44 12.23 -11.85
CA PHE A 394 19.39 12.43 -10.85
C PHE A 394 19.93 12.31 -9.42
N PHE A 395 20.66 11.23 -9.11
CA PHE A 395 21.23 11.04 -7.76
C PHE A 395 22.42 11.94 -7.44
N GLN A 396 23.18 12.40 -8.44
CA GLN A 396 24.25 13.40 -8.23
C GLN A 396 23.69 14.74 -7.73
N ASN A 397 22.45 15.07 -8.12
CA ASN A 397 21.77 16.29 -7.71
C ASN A 397 21.09 16.20 -6.33
N VAL A 398 21.16 15.04 -5.66
CA VAL A 398 20.68 14.85 -4.28
C VAL A 398 21.75 15.39 -3.31
N ALA A 399 21.68 16.69 -3.00
CA ALA A 399 22.42 17.31 -1.89
C ALA A 399 21.51 17.35 -0.65
N PRO A 400 21.98 17.13 0.61
CA PRO A 400 23.35 16.92 1.09
C PRO A 400 23.60 15.47 1.62
N ARG A 401 24.77 15.23 2.23
CA ARG A 401 25.27 13.91 2.72
C ARG A 401 24.39 13.17 3.76
N ASN A 402 23.36 13.81 4.31
CA ASN A 402 22.50 13.22 5.35
C ASN A 402 21.30 12.45 4.77
N VAL A 403 21.22 12.27 3.45
CA VAL A 403 20.16 11.53 2.78
C VAL A 403 20.59 10.07 2.55
N LEU A 404 19.87 9.12 3.15
CA LEU A 404 20.01 7.69 2.87
C LEU A 404 19.11 7.31 1.69
N VAL A 405 19.73 7.06 0.54
CA VAL A 405 18.98 6.69 -0.67
C VAL A 405 18.69 5.20 -0.69
N SER A 406 17.41 4.85 -0.81
CA SER A 406 16.93 3.50 -1.12
C SER A 406 16.32 3.52 -2.53
N LEU A 407 16.89 2.76 -3.46
CA LEU A 407 16.43 2.70 -4.85
C LEU A 407 15.78 1.34 -5.12
N TYR A 408 14.52 1.33 -5.55
CA TYR A 408 13.86 0.17 -6.11
C TYR A 408 13.78 0.26 -7.64
N LEU A 409 14.21 -0.79 -8.33
CA LEU A 409 14.07 -0.95 -9.77
C LEU A 409 13.27 -2.23 -10.10
N GLY A 410 12.08 -2.05 -10.67
CA GLY A 410 11.26 -3.12 -11.22
C GLY A 410 11.48 -3.26 -12.72
N ILE A 411 12.26 -4.26 -13.14
CA ILE A 411 12.62 -4.53 -14.53
C ILE A 411 11.72 -5.63 -15.10
N MET A 412 10.87 -5.23 -16.05
CA MET A 412 9.93 -6.11 -16.73
C MET A 412 10.58 -6.80 -17.93
N LYS A 413 10.17 -8.03 -18.25
CA LYS A 413 10.64 -8.77 -19.43
C LYS A 413 10.45 -7.95 -20.72
N GLY A 414 11.51 -7.88 -21.54
CA GLY A 414 11.51 -7.11 -22.78
C GLY A 414 11.90 -5.64 -22.61
N SER A 415 12.36 -5.25 -21.42
CA SER A 415 12.98 -3.95 -21.20
C SER A 415 14.31 -3.87 -21.95
N SER A 416 14.64 -2.68 -22.43
CA SER A 416 15.92 -2.36 -23.06
C SER A 416 16.72 -1.42 -22.17
N ILE A 417 18.01 -1.68 -22.01
CA ILE A 417 18.92 -0.81 -21.24
C ILE A 417 19.78 -0.10 -22.27
N LEU A 418 19.81 1.23 -22.21
CA LEU A 418 20.59 2.04 -23.15
C LEU A 418 21.98 2.25 -22.56
N PHE A 419 22.91 1.44 -23.04
CA PHE A 419 24.29 1.48 -22.62
C PHE A 419 24.99 2.68 -23.21
N ASN A 420 25.79 3.33 -22.37
CA ASN A 420 26.66 4.39 -22.80
C ASN A 420 28.08 4.03 -22.35
N GLU A 421 28.96 3.64 -23.26
CA GLU A 421 30.34 3.27 -22.93
C GLU A 421 31.09 4.38 -22.18
N ASP A 422 30.73 5.65 -22.40
CA ASP A 422 31.28 6.81 -21.67
C ASP A 422 31.05 6.76 -20.15
N VAL A 423 30.06 5.98 -19.69
CA VAL A 423 29.74 5.76 -18.27
C VAL A 423 30.90 5.08 -17.54
N LEU A 424 31.69 4.27 -18.26
CA LEU A 424 32.90 3.62 -17.77
C LEU A 424 34.10 4.59 -17.85
N GLN A 425 34.13 5.48 -18.85
CA GLN A 425 35.30 6.31 -19.14
C GLN A 425 35.36 7.65 -18.39
N ASN A 426 34.22 8.23 -18.01
CA ASN A 426 34.12 9.60 -17.49
C ASN A 426 33.25 9.72 -16.22
N VAL A 427 33.35 8.77 -15.29
CA VAL A 427 32.68 8.89 -13.98
C VAL A 427 33.34 10.05 -13.20
N GLN A 428 32.69 11.22 -13.16
CA GLN A 428 33.12 12.28 -12.25
C GLN A 428 32.84 11.85 -10.80
N VAL A 429 33.92 11.76 -10.01
CA VAL A 429 33.89 11.54 -8.57
C VAL A 429 33.54 12.88 -7.90
N PRO A 430 32.58 12.92 -6.95
CA PRO A 430 32.04 11.80 -6.18
C PRO A 430 30.84 11.07 -6.81
N LEU A 431 30.86 9.73 -6.70
CA LEU A 431 29.72 8.88 -7.02
C LEU A 431 28.56 9.09 -6.04
N PRO A 432 27.30 9.11 -6.50
CA PRO A 432 26.15 9.10 -5.60
C PRO A 432 26.13 7.77 -4.82
N ARG A 433 26.17 7.85 -3.49
CA ARG A 433 26.11 6.66 -2.62
C ARG A 433 24.66 6.27 -2.40
N ILE A 434 24.22 5.20 -3.05
CA ILE A 434 22.94 4.55 -2.72
C ILE A 434 23.17 3.64 -1.52
N ASN A 435 22.38 3.79 -0.46
CA ASN A 435 22.48 2.94 0.72
C ASN A 435 21.91 1.54 0.43
N GLN A 436 20.68 1.49 -0.10
CA GLN A 436 20.00 0.24 -0.40
C GLN A 436 19.53 0.20 -1.85
N LEU A 437 19.84 -0.90 -2.55
CA LEU A 437 19.35 -1.20 -3.88
C LEU A 437 18.40 -2.39 -3.83
N ARG A 438 17.11 -2.15 -4.10
CA ARG A 438 16.07 -3.17 -4.18
C ARG A 438 15.80 -3.51 -5.64
N LEU A 439 15.84 -4.78 -6.01
CA LEU A 439 15.64 -5.19 -7.42
C LEU A 439 14.54 -6.23 -7.54
N SER A 440 13.74 -6.07 -8.59
CA SER A 440 12.79 -7.06 -9.10
C SER A 440 13.08 -7.20 -10.59
N VAL A 441 13.66 -8.32 -11.02
CA VAL A 441 14.13 -8.49 -12.40
C VAL A 441 13.48 -9.70 -13.03
N THR A 442 12.49 -9.48 -13.88
CA THR A 442 11.81 -10.56 -14.62
C THR A 442 12.46 -10.86 -15.98
N GLU A 443 13.52 -10.13 -16.33
CA GLU A 443 14.28 -10.33 -17.56
C GLU A 443 14.99 -11.70 -17.56
N GLU A 444 15.03 -12.36 -18.72
CA GLU A 444 15.52 -13.74 -18.88
C GLU A 444 16.78 -13.82 -19.74
N THR A 445 17.25 -12.70 -20.29
CA THR A 445 18.49 -12.67 -21.08
C THR A 445 19.71 -12.49 -20.19
N GLU A 446 20.67 -13.42 -20.32
CA GLU A 446 21.90 -13.44 -19.54
C GLU A 446 22.75 -12.18 -19.78
N GLU A 447 22.85 -11.75 -21.03
CA GLU A 447 23.59 -10.55 -21.44
C GLU A 447 23.04 -9.28 -20.78
N LEU A 448 21.72 -9.04 -20.84
CA LEU A 448 21.11 -7.85 -20.22
C LEU A 448 21.25 -7.89 -18.70
N CYS A 449 21.10 -9.06 -18.07
CA CYS A 449 21.27 -9.21 -16.64
C CYS A 449 22.72 -8.91 -16.20
N ALA A 450 23.71 -9.45 -16.93
CA ALA A 450 25.12 -9.22 -16.63
C ALA A 450 25.49 -7.73 -16.77
N LEU A 451 24.98 -7.08 -17.81
CA LEU A 451 25.20 -5.65 -18.05
C LEU A 451 24.52 -4.79 -16.98
N LEU A 452 23.27 -5.09 -16.63
CA LEU A 452 22.54 -4.43 -15.56
C LEU A 452 23.32 -4.47 -14.23
N ILE A 453 23.79 -5.65 -13.82
CA ILE A 453 24.54 -5.82 -12.57
C ILE A 453 25.81 -4.97 -12.63
N ASN A 454 26.58 -5.09 -13.70
CA ASN A 454 27.84 -4.36 -13.85
C ASN A 454 27.61 -2.86 -13.76
N ASP A 455 26.63 -2.32 -14.49
CA ASP A 455 26.46 -0.88 -14.57
C ASP A 455 25.85 -0.28 -13.29
N LEU A 456 24.94 -0.98 -12.63
CA LEU A 456 24.40 -0.54 -11.34
C LEU A 456 25.51 -0.50 -10.28
N PHE A 457 26.39 -1.51 -10.26
CA PHE A 457 27.47 -1.60 -9.28
C PHE A 457 28.54 -0.56 -9.56
N TRP A 458 28.91 -0.38 -10.82
CA TRP A 458 29.78 0.71 -11.27
C TRP A 458 29.24 2.10 -10.92
N SER A 459 27.93 2.30 -11.07
CA SER A 459 27.31 3.61 -10.93
C SER A 459 27.00 4.00 -9.49
N PHE A 460 26.71 3.03 -8.61
CA PHE A 460 26.12 3.34 -7.30
C PHE A 460 26.83 2.71 -6.10
N ARG A 461 27.57 1.61 -6.28
CA ARG A 461 28.23 0.85 -5.20
C ARG A 461 27.36 0.71 -3.95
N PRO A 462 26.19 0.05 -4.06
CA PRO A 462 25.22 0.00 -2.97
C PRO A 462 25.80 -0.70 -1.74
N ALA A 463 25.45 -0.24 -0.54
CA ALA A 463 25.85 -0.92 0.70
C ALA A 463 25.01 -2.18 0.95
N ILE A 464 23.73 -2.17 0.54
CA ILE A 464 22.80 -3.29 0.70
C ILE A 464 22.09 -3.56 -0.62
N ILE A 465 22.05 -4.82 -1.06
CA ILE A 465 21.19 -5.27 -2.15
C ILE A 465 20.08 -6.13 -1.56
N SER A 466 18.82 -5.81 -1.86
CA SER A 466 17.65 -6.56 -1.37
C SER A 466 16.84 -7.09 -2.54
N LEU A 467 16.60 -8.40 -2.54
CA LEU A 467 15.90 -9.11 -3.59
C LEU A 467 14.70 -9.86 -3.03
N ASN A 468 13.59 -9.81 -3.76
CA ASN A 468 12.50 -10.74 -3.55
C ASN A 468 12.63 -11.87 -4.57
N VAL A 469 12.95 -13.08 -4.09
CA VAL A 469 13.22 -14.26 -4.95
C VAL A 469 12.04 -14.57 -5.87
N LYS A 470 10.81 -14.24 -5.45
CA LYS A 470 9.60 -14.45 -6.26
C LYS A 470 9.50 -13.50 -7.46
N LEU A 471 10.13 -12.33 -7.38
CA LEU A 471 10.04 -11.28 -8.38
C LEU A 471 11.26 -11.23 -9.31
N CYS A 472 12.27 -12.07 -9.04
CA CYS A 472 13.49 -12.16 -9.84
C CYS A 472 13.54 -13.46 -10.66
N SER A 473 14.03 -13.38 -11.89
CA SER A 473 14.28 -14.53 -12.74
C SER A 473 15.44 -15.35 -12.17
N ARG A 474 15.39 -16.67 -12.37
CA ARG A 474 16.44 -17.57 -11.91
C ARG A 474 17.80 -17.25 -12.56
N ILE A 475 17.78 -16.81 -13.82
CA ILE A 475 18.97 -16.43 -14.58
C ILE A 475 19.65 -15.23 -13.91
N PHE A 476 18.88 -14.18 -13.61
CA PHE A 476 19.40 -13.01 -12.89
C PHE A 476 19.99 -13.38 -11.53
N LEU A 477 19.27 -14.18 -10.74
CA LEU A 477 19.73 -14.58 -9.40
C LEU A 477 21.03 -15.40 -9.45
N LYS A 478 21.16 -16.34 -10.40
CA LYS A 478 22.39 -17.12 -10.58
C LYS A 478 23.58 -16.25 -10.99
N LEU A 479 23.39 -15.39 -11.99
CA LEU A 479 24.43 -14.47 -12.44
C LEU A 479 24.88 -13.52 -11.33
N LEU A 480 23.95 -13.02 -10.52
CA LEU A 480 24.29 -12.13 -9.42
C LEU A 480 25.12 -12.86 -8.36
N LEU A 481 24.74 -14.08 -7.96
CA LEU A 481 25.51 -14.88 -6.99
C LEU A 481 26.90 -15.22 -7.54
N GLU A 482 27.00 -15.61 -8.80
CA GLU A 482 28.28 -15.85 -9.48
C GLU A 482 29.15 -14.59 -9.46
N LYS A 483 28.56 -13.42 -9.76
CA LYS A 483 29.22 -12.11 -9.69
C LYS A 483 29.49 -11.60 -8.27
N LEU A 484 29.00 -12.25 -7.21
CA LEU A 484 29.34 -11.88 -5.84
C LEU A 484 30.39 -12.83 -5.23
N ARG A 485 30.64 -13.97 -5.86
CA ARG A 485 31.45 -15.07 -5.32
C ARG A 485 32.94 -14.95 -5.61
N CYS A 486 33.39 -14.26 -6.66
CA CYS A 486 34.79 -14.38 -7.10
C CYS A 486 35.78 -13.83 -6.06
N ASN A 487 36.31 -14.77 -5.27
CA ASN A 487 37.45 -14.63 -4.39
C ASN A 487 38.75 -14.67 -5.22
N ASN A 488 39.56 -13.62 -5.09
CA ASN A 488 41.02 -13.63 -4.94
C ASN A 488 41.94 -14.48 -5.85
N GLU A 489 41.50 -15.06 -6.97
CA GLU A 489 42.44 -15.61 -7.95
C GLU A 489 42.42 -14.80 -9.25
N GLU A 490 43.55 -14.13 -9.45
CA GLU A 490 43.93 -13.38 -10.64
C GLU A 490 43.64 -14.19 -11.91
N GLU A 491 42.76 -13.69 -12.77
CA GLU A 491 43.00 -13.55 -14.21
C GLU A 491 41.76 -12.98 -14.93
N ARG A 492 41.94 -11.80 -15.55
CA ARG A 492 41.22 -11.32 -16.76
C ARG A 492 39.84 -10.64 -16.64
N CYS A 493 39.47 -9.87 -15.60
CA CYS A 493 38.34 -8.91 -15.80
C CYS A 493 38.77 -7.70 -16.67
N CYS A 494 40.05 -7.29 -16.62
CA CYS A 494 40.53 -6.04 -17.23
C CYS A 494 41.95 -6.09 -17.83
N SER A 495 42.46 -7.26 -18.24
CA SER A 495 43.86 -7.44 -18.68
C SER A 495 44.29 -6.62 -19.92
N SER A 496 43.38 -5.87 -20.55
CA SER A 496 43.67 -5.00 -21.72
C SER A 496 43.21 -3.54 -21.57
N SER A 497 42.57 -3.16 -20.46
CA SER A 497 42.09 -1.78 -20.23
C SER A 497 42.83 -1.11 -19.08
N GLN A 498 43.22 0.16 -19.22
CA GLN A 498 43.77 0.98 -18.12
C GLN A 498 42.78 1.21 -16.96
N MET A 499 41.52 0.79 -17.10
CA MET A 499 40.48 0.90 -16.09
C MET A 499 40.28 -0.42 -15.33
N LYS A 500 40.27 -0.33 -14.00
CA LYS A 500 39.94 -1.43 -13.08
C LYS A 500 38.42 -1.58 -12.95
N CYS A 501 37.88 -2.79 -13.13
CA CYS A 501 36.45 -3.08 -12.93
C CYS A 501 35.96 -2.80 -11.49
N TRP A 502 34.65 -2.57 -11.28
CA TRP A 502 34.05 -2.28 -9.95
C TRP A 502 34.43 -3.29 -8.86
N TRP A 503 34.71 -4.51 -9.27
CA TRP A 503 35.14 -5.61 -8.42
C TRP A 503 36.41 -5.34 -7.64
N HIS A 504 37.36 -4.58 -8.21
CA HIS A 504 38.61 -4.27 -7.52
C HIS A 504 38.39 -3.44 -6.25
N ASP A 505 37.20 -2.85 -6.10
CA ASP A 505 36.84 -2.03 -4.96
C ASP A 505 35.84 -2.75 -4.03
N LEU A 506 35.45 -4.02 -4.28
CA LEU A 506 34.57 -4.81 -3.41
C LEU A 506 35.42 -5.70 -2.49
N LYS A 507 35.25 -5.57 -1.17
CA LYS A 507 36.02 -6.31 -0.15
C LYS A 507 35.35 -7.58 0.33
N ASP A 508 34.07 -7.47 0.70
CA ASP A 508 33.35 -8.52 1.40
C ASP A 508 31.85 -8.46 1.07
N VAL A 509 31.20 -9.62 1.17
CA VAL A 509 29.78 -9.82 0.89
C VAL A 509 29.17 -10.67 2.00
N LYS A 510 28.26 -10.09 2.79
CA LYS A 510 27.53 -10.81 3.85
C LYS A 510 26.09 -11.06 3.42
N VAL A 511 25.60 -12.29 3.64
CA VAL A 511 24.24 -12.68 3.27
C VAL A 511 23.32 -12.65 4.49
N ARG A 512 22.14 -12.06 4.34
CA ARG A 512 21.06 -12.10 5.32
C ARG A 512 19.75 -12.48 4.64
N SER A 513 19.04 -13.45 5.21
CA SER A 513 17.75 -13.91 4.69
C SER A 513 16.60 -13.67 5.68
N SER A 514 15.41 -13.42 5.14
CA SER A 514 14.18 -13.32 5.91
C SER A 514 13.09 -14.23 5.31
N PRO A 515 12.58 -15.24 6.06
CA PRO A 515 12.99 -15.66 7.41
C PRO A 515 14.41 -16.23 7.46
N LYS A 516 15.11 -16.09 8.61
CA LYS A 516 16.52 -16.50 8.79
C LYS A 516 16.70 -17.99 8.51
N LYS A 517 17.30 -18.32 7.38
CA LYS A 517 17.56 -19.71 6.95
C LYS A 517 18.89 -19.88 6.20
N TYR A 518 19.37 -18.81 5.58
CA TYR A 518 20.55 -18.77 4.71
C TYR A 518 21.53 -17.71 5.26
N GLU A 519 22.81 -18.09 5.39
CA GLU A 519 23.85 -17.27 6.04
C GLU A 519 25.04 -16.96 5.10
N ASN A 520 25.21 -17.71 4.02
CA ASN A 520 26.28 -17.50 3.04
C ASN A 520 25.78 -17.60 1.57
N LEU A 521 26.66 -17.33 0.61
CA LEU A 521 26.33 -17.38 -0.83
C LEU A 521 26.04 -18.81 -1.31
N SER A 522 26.72 -19.82 -0.78
CA SER A 522 26.52 -21.23 -1.13
C SER A 522 25.12 -21.73 -0.72
N ASP A 523 24.62 -21.32 0.45
CA ASP A 523 23.26 -21.68 0.88
C ASP A 523 22.20 -21.08 -0.06
N CYS A 524 22.46 -19.88 -0.62
CA CYS A 524 21.60 -19.25 -1.60
C CYS A 524 21.61 -20.00 -2.95
N GLU A 525 22.76 -20.53 -3.37
CA GLU A 525 22.87 -21.35 -4.59
C GLU A 525 22.13 -22.68 -4.42
N GLU A 526 22.32 -23.36 -3.29
CA GLU A 526 21.61 -24.61 -2.96
C GLU A 526 20.10 -24.39 -2.90
N LEU A 527 19.66 -23.25 -2.33
CA LEU A 527 18.26 -22.80 -2.42
C LEU A 527 17.82 -22.75 -3.89
N LEU A 528 18.50 -21.98 -4.74
CA LEU A 528 18.10 -21.83 -6.14
C LEU A 528 18.03 -23.18 -6.85
N ASP A 529 19.00 -24.07 -6.61
CA ASP A 529 19.06 -25.39 -7.22
C ASP A 529 17.97 -26.35 -6.72
N SER A 530 17.57 -26.24 -5.46
CA SER A 530 16.46 -27.01 -4.89
C SER A 530 15.07 -26.58 -5.37
N LEU A 531 14.92 -25.37 -5.95
CA LEU A 531 13.62 -24.84 -6.37
C LEU A 531 13.20 -25.39 -7.76
N PRO A 532 12.02 -26.05 -7.92
CA PRO A 532 11.36 -26.28 -9.21
C PRO A 532 11.29 -25.08 -10.16
N ILE A 533 11.35 -25.37 -11.47
CA ILE A 533 11.36 -24.39 -12.57
C ILE A 533 10.07 -23.54 -12.60
N ASN A 534 8.93 -24.10 -12.17
CA ASN A 534 7.64 -23.41 -12.07
C ASN A 534 7.27 -23.19 -10.60
N PHE A 535 7.92 -22.23 -9.94
CA PHE A 535 7.70 -22.00 -8.52
C PHE A 535 6.71 -20.86 -8.24
N SER A 536 5.76 -21.14 -7.34
CA SER A 536 5.03 -20.14 -6.54
C SER A 536 5.58 -20.24 -5.10
N SER A 537 6.74 -19.61 -4.87
CA SER A 537 7.52 -19.76 -3.62
C SER A 537 6.94 -18.91 -2.49
N PRO A 538 7.19 -19.24 -1.20
CA PRO A 538 6.97 -18.31 -0.09
C PRO A 538 7.72 -16.98 -0.34
N ASN A 539 7.20 -15.89 0.22
CA ASN A 539 7.83 -14.56 0.17
C ASN A 539 9.19 -14.60 0.90
N LEU A 540 10.25 -15.03 0.21
CA LEU A 540 11.62 -15.07 0.70
C LEU A 540 12.38 -13.83 0.22
N GLN A 541 12.96 -13.10 1.16
CA GLN A 541 13.78 -11.93 0.89
C GLN A 541 15.25 -12.24 1.17
N LEU A 542 16.12 -11.95 0.19
CA LEU A 542 17.57 -12.08 0.29
C LEU A 542 18.19 -10.69 0.31
N ASN A 543 19.00 -10.42 1.32
CA ASN A 543 19.76 -9.18 1.48
C ASN A 543 21.25 -9.49 1.45
N PHE A 544 22.00 -8.76 0.62
CA PHE A 544 23.45 -8.84 0.53
C PHE A 544 24.05 -7.52 1.02
N GLU A 545 24.84 -7.56 2.08
CA GLU A 545 25.59 -6.40 2.58
C GLU A 545 26.96 -6.40 1.92
N LEU A 546 27.32 -5.31 1.25
CA LEU A 546 28.54 -5.16 0.46
C LEU A 546 29.48 -4.15 1.11
N GLU A 547 30.73 -4.55 1.34
CA GLU A 547 31.77 -3.67 1.87
C GLU A 547 32.70 -3.21 0.73
N TRP A 548 32.85 -1.89 0.56
CA TRP A 548 33.65 -1.29 -0.53
C TRP A 548 34.94 -0.62 -0.02
N ASP A 549 35.97 -0.56 -0.86
CA ASP A 549 37.19 0.21 -0.62
C ASP A 549 36.94 1.72 -0.63
N SER A 550 37.50 2.44 0.36
CA SER A 550 37.41 3.89 0.43
C SER A 550 38.34 4.52 -0.60
N LEU A 551 37.79 5.19 -1.62
CA LEU A 551 38.58 6.01 -2.55
C LEU A 551 39.42 7.02 -1.76
N HIS A 552 40.75 6.87 -1.78
CA HIS A 552 41.68 7.86 -1.26
C HIS A 552 41.50 9.18 -2.02
N THR A 553 41.07 10.22 -1.31
CA THR A 553 41.20 11.62 -1.75
C THR A 553 42.69 12.00 -1.73
N SER A 554 43.41 11.81 -2.84
CA SER A 554 44.71 12.45 -3.04
C SER A 554 44.51 13.82 -3.68
N LEU A 555 44.22 14.83 -2.86
CA LEU A 555 44.48 16.22 -3.21
C LEU A 555 46.01 16.41 -3.22
N SER A 556 46.54 16.76 -4.39
CA SER A 556 47.93 17.14 -4.62
C SER A 556 48.34 18.31 -3.73
N GLY A 557 49.09 18.01 -2.66
CA GLY A 557 49.85 19.02 -1.91
C GLY A 557 51.03 19.49 -2.75
N GLY A 558 50.90 20.67 -3.34
CA GLY A 558 52.00 21.37 -4.02
C GLY A 558 53.18 21.62 -3.07
N GLY A 559 54.39 21.45 -3.61
CA GLY A 559 55.64 21.50 -2.88
C GLY A 559 55.91 22.84 -2.19
N ILE A 560 56.52 22.74 -1.01
CA ILE A 560 57.25 23.84 -0.39
C ILE A 560 58.72 23.43 -0.40
N ASN A 561 59.51 24.18 -1.18
CA ASN A 561 60.96 24.12 -1.24
C ASN A 561 61.55 24.39 0.16
N ALA A 562 62.29 23.44 0.71
CA ALA A 562 63.25 23.70 1.78
C ALA A 562 64.60 24.09 1.16
N GLY A 563 65.05 25.32 1.43
CA GLY A 563 66.39 25.79 1.06
C GLY A 563 67.48 25.13 1.93
N PRO A 564 68.74 25.13 1.48
CA PRO A 564 69.82 24.46 2.20
C PRO A 564 70.36 25.37 3.31
N SER A 565 70.46 24.83 4.52
CA SER A 565 71.28 25.42 5.58
C SER A 565 72.64 24.75 5.58
N ILE A 566 73.66 25.51 5.19
CA ILE A 566 75.07 25.25 5.46
C ILE A 566 75.48 26.24 6.55
N ASN A 567 76.09 25.70 7.60
CA ASN A 567 76.72 26.32 8.78
C ASN A 567 75.81 26.84 9.89
#